data_AF-A0AAV0BFJ1-F1
#
_entry.id   AF-A0AAV0BFJ1-F1
#
_cell.length_a   1.000
_cell.length_b   1.000
_cell.length_c   1.000
_cell.angle_alpha   90.00
_cell.angle_beta   90.00
_cell.angle_gamma   90.00
#
_symmetry.space_group_name_H-M   'P 1'
#
loop_
_entity.id
_entity.type
_entity.pdbx_description
1 polymer ?
#
loop_
_entity_poly.entity_id
_entity_poly.type
_entity_poly.pdbx_seq_one_letter_code
_entity_poly.pdbx_strand_id
1 'polypeptide(L)'
;MSFPIYAPGEIIDAIRNFGYQGDLTAEDIAKPTPQKMSNLYEWLLNYLTGITREDIRNAARQTLMSLHNPHVYEYRVIAGTFKDALDQVMRCAAIYDFSDRDMTSPTPERVRRLLSGVVNFFLFESEQAQQILHPLEEGLEQLQTQRVQLLEREAEFVERISAVRQQQEDEERAAAELIPQVEAFKAAILECKDIEGPLDQRRAELHESRKTIAEQNRAAVAELQRIEAEISRLLTRVARSPEKVRSAIDSLQKTLASEMASITSLEQNSRLLEQKIRALDKYEKDLHVCIKLADEWESEMGRGDEVRKNLGTFSDELETRSAELQEVEKKTTQAQRRTELLQDQLERAHSGIVRKRKAGKERHSKATERHESAIQAQGEYEKEWNQLTNHKALLGSQVEGLCEDYIRAMKQGQVVYSTLRSELLNYTMKHQAAINAVEAKLPLPVDET
;
A
#
# COMPACT_ATOMS: atom_id res chain seq x y z
N MET A 1 -11.38 8.34 33.68
CA MET A 1 -12.36 8.61 32.61
C MET A 1 -13.63 7.86 32.97
N SER A 2 -14.79 8.50 32.92
CA SER A 2 -16.06 7.88 33.30
C SER A 2 -16.97 7.80 32.09
N PHE A 3 -17.62 6.66 31.88
CA PHE A 3 -18.72 6.50 30.94
C PHE A 3 -20.06 6.80 31.64
N PRO A 4 -21.12 7.15 30.89
CA PRO A 4 -22.46 7.35 31.45
C PRO A 4 -23.03 6.03 32.02
N ILE A 5 -23.87 6.15 33.04
CA ILE A 5 -24.62 5.01 33.60
C ILE A 5 -26.05 5.08 33.08
N TYR A 6 -26.43 4.10 32.28
CA TYR A 6 -27.73 4.06 31.62
C TYR A 6 -28.80 3.43 32.50
N ALA A 7 -30.06 3.72 32.20
CA ALA A 7 -31.19 3.05 32.82
C ALA A 7 -31.29 1.60 32.31
N PRO A 8 -31.83 0.65 33.10
CA PRO A 8 -31.94 -0.75 32.69
C PRO A 8 -32.66 -0.96 31.35
N GLY A 9 -33.70 -0.17 31.06
CA GLY A 9 -34.41 -0.22 29.77
C GLY A 9 -33.51 0.14 28.59
N GLU A 10 -32.77 1.24 28.69
CA GLU A 10 -31.85 1.70 27.65
C GLU A 10 -30.73 0.69 27.37
N ILE A 11 -30.21 0.04 28.43
CA ILE A 11 -29.20 -1.02 28.31
C ILE A 11 -29.77 -2.20 27.51
N ILE A 12 -30.99 -2.61 27.81
CA ILE A 12 -31.66 -3.74 27.14
C ILE A 12 -31.88 -3.41 25.67
N ASP A 13 -32.43 -2.23 25.39
CA ASP A 13 -32.72 -1.81 24.03
C ASP A 13 -31.43 -1.72 23.20
N ALA A 14 -30.37 -1.13 23.76
CA ALA A 14 -29.07 -1.09 23.10
C ALA A 14 -28.52 -2.50 22.81
N ILE A 15 -28.46 -3.38 23.81
CA ILE A 15 -27.94 -4.74 23.66
C ILE A 15 -28.73 -5.54 22.61
N ARG A 16 -30.05 -5.37 22.56
CA ARG A 16 -30.90 -5.98 21.52
C ARG A 16 -30.64 -5.40 20.14
N ASN A 17 -30.47 -4.09 20.02
CA ASN A 17 -30.17 -3.43 18.75
C ASN A 17 -28.83 -3.89 18.15
N PHE A 18 -27.84 -4.22 19.00
CA PHE A 18 -26.58 -4.83 18.56
C PHE A 18 -26.66 -6.34 18.29
N GLY A 19 -27.87 -6.93 18.34
CA GLY A 19 -28.11 -8.29 17.86
C GLY A 19 -28.06 -9.39 18.92
N TYR A 20 -28.20 -9.06 20.21
CA TYR A 20 -28.37 -10.08 21.24
C TYR A 20 -29.72 -10.81 21.07
N GLN A 21 -29.65 -12.09 20.71
CA GLN A 21 -30.84 -12.94 20.49
C GLN A 21 -31.41 -13.55 21.78
N GLY A 22 -30.70 -13.43 22.90
CA GLY A 22 -31.21 -13.91 24.17
C GLY A 22 -32.30 -12.99 24.75
N ASP A 23 -33.23 -13.58 25.49
CA ASP A 23 -34.22 -12.80 26.22
C ASP A 23 -33.53 -12.07 27.40
N LEU A 24 -33.26 -10.77 27.29
CA LEU A 24 -32.77 -9.95 28.41
C LEU A 24 -33.90 -9.06 28.90
N THR A 25 -34.28 -9.18 30.18
CA THR A 25 -35.37 -8.41 30.79
C THR A 25 -34.84 -7.43 31.85
N ALA A 26 -35.65 -6.45 32.23
CA ALA A 26 -35.30 -5.53 33.31
C ALA A 26 -35.13 -6.24 34.67
N GLU A 27 -35.83 -7.35 34.89
CA GLU A 27 -35.66 -8.17 36.08
C GLU A 27 -34.32 -8.89 36.10
N ASP A 28 -33.80 -9.33 34.94
CA ASP A 28 -32.46 -9.93 34.84
C ASP A 28 -31.34 -8.96 35.23
N ILE A 29 -31.55 -7.64 35.06
CA ILE A 29 -30.60 -6.60 35.51
C ILE A 29 -30.82 -6.28 37.00
N ALA A 30 -32.07 -6.25 37.46
CA ALA A 30 -32.42 -5.96 38.84
C ALA A 30 -32.07 -7.11 39.82
N LYS A 31 -32.07 -8.35 39.33
CA LYS A 31 -31.73 -9.58 40.06
C LYS A 31 -30.87 -10.49 39.17
N PRO A 32 -29.60 -10.12 38.94
CA PRO A 32 -28.76 -10.85 38.01
C PRO A 32 -28.43 -12.24 38.53
N THR A 33 -28.59 -13.24 37.67
CA THR A 33 -28.16 -14.63 37.95
C THR A 33 -26.84 -14.93 37.24
N PRO A 34 -25.94 -15.71 37.86
CA PRO A 34 -24.66 -16.09 37.24
C PRO A 34 -24.82 -16.70 35.84
N GLN A 35 -25.82 -17.56 35.66
CA GLN A 35 -26.07 -18.21 34.38
C GLN A 35 -26.46 -17.21 33.28
N LYS A 36 -27.33 -16.24 33.61
CA LYS A 36 -27.78 -15.23 32.65
C LYS A 36 -26.63 -14.30 32.24
N MET A 37 -25.85 -13.85 33.21
CA MET A 37 -24.68 -13.00 32.97
C MET A 37 -23.60 -13.75 32.18
N SER A 38 -23.37 -15.03 32.45
CA SER A 38 -22.43 -15.86 31.69
C SER A 38 -22.82 -15.94 30.22
N ASN A 39 -24.09 -16.18 29.90
CA ASN A 39 -24.55 -16.24 28.51
C ASN A 39 -24.41 -14.87 27.81
N LEU A 40 -24.71 -13.79 28.53
CA LEU A 40 -24.57 -12.43 28.01
C LEU A 40 -23.09 -12.11 27.74
N TYR A 41 -22.19 -12.43 28.67
CA TYR A 41 -20.76 -12.22 28.51
C TYR A 41 -20.14 -13.09 27.41
N GLU A 42 -20.61 -14.31 27.24
CA GLU A 42 -20.21 -15.17 26.12
C GLU A 42 -20.62 -14.55 24.78
N TRP A 43 -21.84 -14.03 24.68
CA TRP A 43 -22.27 -13.28 23.49
C TRP A 43 -21.43 -12.02 23.27
N LEU A 44 -21.17 -11.22 24.31
CA LEU A 44 -20.35 -10.00 24.21
C LEU A 44 -18.96 -10.30 23.65
N LEU A 45 -18.32 -11.34 24.18
CA LEU A 45 -16.98 -11.74 23.76
C LEU A 45 -17.00 -12.15 22.28
N ASN A 46 -17.96 -12.98 21.89
CA ASN A 46 -18.12 -13.40 20.50
C ASN A 46 -18.41 -12.22 19.56
N TYR A 47 -19.30 -11.31 19.96
CA TYR A 47 -19.66 -10.15 19.15
C TYR A 47 -18.46 -9.23 18.88
N LEU A 48 -17.65 -8.95 19.90
CA LEU A 48 -16.53 -8.01 19.77
C LEU A 48 -15.25 -8.61 19.17
N THR A 49 -15.04 -9.92 19.33
CA THR A 49 -13.75 -10.54 19.00
C THR A 49 -13.86 -11.72 18.04
N GLY A 50 -15.07 -12.22 17.79
CA GLY A 50 -15.31 -13.47 17.07
C GLY A 50 -14.87 -14.73 17.84
N ILE A 51 -14.41 -14.59 19.09
CA ILE A 51 -13.95 -15.72 19.91
C ILE A 51 -15.16 -16.45 20.48
N THR A 52 -15.31 -17.72 20.11
CA THR A 52 -16.38 -18.58 20.62
C THR A 52 -15.95 -19.31 21.89
N ARG A 53 -16.92 -19.88 22.60
CA ARG A 53 -16.66 -20.75 23.75
C ARG A 53 -15.81 -21.97 23.40
N GLU A 54 -15.91 -22.49 22.18
CA GLU A 54 -15.10 -23.64 21.76
C GLU A 54 -13.65 -23.22 21.51
N ASP A 55 -13.39 -22.01 21.00
CA ASP A 55 -12.03 -21.47 20.85
C ASP A 55 -11.33 -21.36 22.20
N ILE A 56 -12.05 -20.88 23.22
CA ILE A 56 -11.55 -20.78 24.60
C ILE A 56 -11.25 -22.16 25.17
N ARG A 57 -12.14 -23.14 24.95
CA ARG A 57 -11.87 -24.53 25.36
C ARG A 57 -10.66 -25.11 24.66
N ASN A 58 -10.49 -24.85 23.37
CA ASN A 58 -9.36 -25.35 22.60
C ASN A 58 -8.04 -24.73 23.05
N ALA A 59 -8.01 -23.42 23.29
CA ALA A 59 -6.85 -22.73 23.86
C ALA A 59 -6.51 -23.25 25.27
N ALA A 60 -7.52 -23.44 26.12
CA ALA A 60 -7.35 -24.02 27.45
C ALA A 60 -6.84 -25.47 27.39
N ARG A 61 -7.34 -26.30 26.47
CA ARG A 61 -6.90 -27.69 26.27
C ARG A 61 -5.42 -27.78 25.91
N GLN A 62 -4.91 -26.89 25.04
CA GLN A 62 -3.48 -26.84 24.70
C GLN A 62 -2.62 -26.60 25.95
N THR A 63 -3.06 -25.69 26.83
CA THR A 63 -2.36 -25.41 28.08
C THR A 63 -2.44 -26.59 29.06
N LEU A 64 -3.62 -27.23 29.15
CA LEU A 64 -3.87 -28.39 30.01
C LEU A 64 -3.04 -29.62 29.64
N MET A 65 -2.69 -29.82 28.36
CA MET A 65 -1.85 -30.93 27.90
C MET A 65 -0.44 -30.95 28.52
N SER A 66 0.03 -29.81 29.04
CA SER A 66 1.35 -29.69 29.68
C SER A 66 1.37 -30.07 31.17
N LEU A 67 0.21 -30.31 31.79
CA LEU A 67 0.07 -30.52 33.24
C LEU A 67 -0.05 -32.01 33.59
N HIS A 68 0.51 -32.40 34.75
CA HIS A 68 0.24 -33.70 35.35
C HIS A 68 -1.18 -33.68 35.96
N ASN A 69 -2.07 -34.53 35.44
CA ASN A 69 -3.52 -34.62 35.75
C ASN A 69 -4.40 -33.47 35.23
N PRO A 70 -4.57 -33.33 33.90
CA PRO A 70 -5.32 -32.24 33.27
C PRO A 70 -6.78 -32.10 33.75
N HIS A 71 -7.47 -33.21 34.00
CA HIS A 71 -8.89 -33.22 34.37
C HIS A 71 -9.22 -32.50 35.68
N VAL A 72 -8.28 -32.43 36.63
CA VAL A 72 -8.50 -31.75 37.91
C VAL A 72 -8.54 -30.22 37.73
N TYR A 73 -7.79 -29.72 36.76
CA TYR A 73 -7.63 -28.29 36.51
C TYR A 73 -8.53 -27.77 35.38
N GLU A 74 -9.13 -28.67 34.59
CA GLU A 74 -9.87 -28.36 33.37
C GLU A 74 -10.90 -27.23 33.57
N TYR A 75 -11.77 -27.35 34.56
CA TYR A 75 -12.78 -26.32 34.84
C TYR A 75 -12.15 -24.95 35.16
N ARG A 76 -11.12 -24.93 36.01
CA ARG A 76 -10.49 -23.68 36.45
C ARG A 76 -9.70 -23.01 35.32
N VAL A 77 -9.00 -23.79 34.50
CA VAL A 77 -8.26 -23.24 33.36
C VAL A 77 -9.23 -22.69 32.33
N ILE A 78 -10.28 -23.42 31.95
CA ILE A 78 -11.29 -22.92 30.99
C ILE A 78 -11.97 -21.65 31.52
N ALA A 79 -12.43 -21.66 32.78
CA ALA A 79 -13.07 -20.49 33.38
C ALA A 79 -12.12 -19.29 33.51
N GLY A 80 -10.84 -19.54 33.85
CA GLY A 80 -9.80 -18.51 33.91
C GLY A 80 -9.52 -17.90 32.54
N THR A 81 -9.32 -18.73 31.51
CA THR A 81 -9.11 -18.26 30.12
C THR A 81 -10.30 -17.45 29.62
N PHE A 82 -11.53 -17.88 29.92
CA PHE A 82 -12.73 -17.10 29.59
C PHE A 82 -12.73 -15.73 30.28
N LYS A 83 -12.46 -15.70 31.59
CA LYS A 83 -12.43 -14.47 32.38
C LYS A 83 -11.30 -13.53 31.95
N ASP A 84 -10.14 -14.06 31.57
CA ASP A 84 -9.02 -13.25 31.11
C ASP A 84 -9.27 -12.64 29.73
N ALA A 85 -9.89 -13.40 28.81
CA ALA A 85 -10.36 -12.86 27.53
C ALA A 85 -11.40 -11.75 27.73
N LEU A 86 -12.34 -11.95 28.66
CA LEU A 86 -13.36 -10.97 28.98
C LEU A 86 -12.78 -9.74 29.69
N ASP A 87 -11.81 -9.88 30.61
CA ASP A 87 -11.13 -8.75 31.25
C ASP A 87 -10.44 -7.85 30.21
N GLN A 88 -9.86 -8.45 29.17
CA GLN A 88 -9.23 -7.70 28.09
C GLN A 88 -10.25 -6.86 27.30
N VAL A 89 -11.42 -7.42 27.01
CA VAL A 89 -12.55 -6.70 26.40
C VAL A 89 -13.09 -5.60 27.33
N MET A 90 -13.26 -5.89 28.61
CA MET A 90 -13.77 -4.94 29.60
C MET A 90 -12.85 -3.73 29.76
N ARG A 91 -11.52 -3.91 29.66
CA ARG A 91 -10.56 -2.80 29.67
C ARG A 91 -10.75 -1.85 28.48
N CYS A 92 -11.11 -2.36 27.30
CA CYS A 92 -11.44 -1.53 26.14
C CYS A 92 -12.69 -0.66 26.42
N ALA A 93 -13.65 -1.20 27.18
CA ALA A 93 -14.81 -0.46 27.69
C ALA A 93 -14.51 0.40 28.95
N ALA A 94 -13.24 0.66 29.25
CA ALA A 94 -12.75 1.42 30.40
C ALA A 94 -13.15 0.85 31.78
N ILE A 95 -13.37 -0.47 31.85
CA ILE A 95 -13.60 -1.22 33.09
C ILE A 95 -12.31 -1.97 33.44
N TYR A 96 -11.62 -1.54 34.48
CA TYR A 96 -10.30 -2.08 34.86
C TYR A 96 -10.33 -3.00 36.09
N ASP A 97 -11.49 -3.11 36.73
CA ASP A 97 -11.70 -3.82 37.99
C ASP A 97 -12.62 -5.05 37.84
N PHE A 98 -12.73 -5.60 36.63
CA PHE A 98 -13.52 -6.80 36.36
C PHE A 98 -12.93 -8.02 37.12
N SER A 99 -13.80 -8.80 37.76
CA SER A 99 -13.40 -9.82 38.72
C SER A 99 -14.26 -11.07 38.65
N ASP A 100 -13.79 -12.18 39.25
CA ASP A 100 -14.56 -13.43 39.30
C ASP A 100 -15.94 -13.25 39.94
N ARG A 101 -16.08 -12.30 40.88
CA ARG A 101 -17.36 -11.98 41.53
C ARG A 101 -18.41 -11.48 40.55
N ASP A 102 -17.99 -10.77 39.49
CA ASP A 102 -18.88 -10.28 38.46
C ASP A 102 -19.53 -11.42 37.67
N MET A 103 -18.88 -12.60 37.65
CA MET A 103 -19.43 -13.82 37.03
C MET A 103 -20.15 -14.72 38.05
N THR A 104 -19.56 -14.97 39.22
CA THR A 104 -20.07 -15.96 40.18
C THR A 104 -21.16 -15.40 41.10
N SER A 105 -21.15 -14.10 41.36
CA SER A 105 -22.03 -13.44 42.33
C SER A 105 -22.36 -12.01 41.88
N PRO A 106 -22.99 -11.84 40.70
CA PRO A 106 -23.27 -10.54 40.14
C PRO A 106 -24.23 -9.74 41.06
N THR A 107 -23.96 -8.45 41.23
CA THR A 107 -24.86 -7.54 41.96
C THR A 107 -25.53 -6.54 41.00
N PRO A 108 -26.76 -6.08 41.28
CA PRO A 108 -27.51 -5.26 40.32
C PRO A 108 -26.79 -3.96 39.94
N GLU A 109 -26.23 -3.25 40.93
CA GLU A 109 -25.48 -2.00 40.69
C GLU A 109 -24.24 -2.22 39.84
N ARG A 110 -23.53 -3.32 40.10
CA ARG A 110 -22.30 -3.69 39.40
C ARG A 110 -22.57 -4.09 37.97
N VAL A 111 -23.56 -4.97 37.74
CA VAL A 111 -23.99 -5.38 36.39
C VAL A 111 -24.43 -4.18 35.58
N ARG A 112 -25.24 -3.28 36.15
CA ARG A 112 -25.65 -2.05 35.47
C ARG A 112 -24.46 -1.21 35.02
N ARG A 113 -23.44 -1.06 35.88
CA ARG A 113 -22.22 -0.33 35.54
C ARG A 113 -21.42 -1.01 34.42
N LEU A 114 -21.23 -2.32 34.50
CA LEU A 114 -20.49 -3.09 33.49
C LEU A 114 -21.18 -2.98 32.13
N LEU A 115 -22.48 -3.25 32.08
CA LEU A 115 -23.24 -3.16 30.84
C LEU A 115 -23.31 -1.74 30.29
N SER A 116 -23.36 -0.72 31.15
CA SER A 116 -23.31 0.67 30.68
C SER A 116 -21.97 1.02 30.00
N GLY A 117 -20.85 0.54 30.57
CA GLY A 117 -19.53 0.72 29.95
C GLY A 117 -19.42 0.02 28.61
N VAL A 118 -19.93 -1.22 28.52
CA VAL A 118 -19.96 -2.00 27.28
C VAL A 118 -20.86 -1.35 26.22
N VAL A 119 -22.07 -0.90 26.59
CA VAL A 119 -22.97 -0.21 25.65
C VAL A 119 -22.32 1.08 25.14
N ASN A 120 -21.67 1.85 26.00
CA ASN A 120 -20.93 3.03 25.57
C ASN A 120 -19.79 2.66 24.59
N PHE A 121 -19.12 1.53 24.82
CA PHE A 121 -18.10 1.03 23.89
C PHE A 121 -18.69 0.62 22.54
N PHE A 122 -19.85 -0.07 22.51
CA PHE A 122 -20.54 -0.40 21.27
C PHE A 122 -20.96 0.82 20.46
N LEU A 123 -21.49 1.85 21.14
CA LEU A 123 -21.85 3.09 20.47
C LEU A 123 -20.62 3.76 19.85
N PHE A 124 -19.51 3.82 20.59
CA PHE A 124 -18.25 4.36 20.07
C PHE A 124 -17.71 3.53 18.90
N GLU A 125 -17.68 2.20 19.02
CA GLU A 125 -17.24 1.30 17.97
C GLU A 125 -18.08 1.49 16.71
N SER A 126 -19.41 1.56 16.81
CA SER A 126 -20.30 1.78 15.68
C SER A 126 -20.08 3.14 14.98
N GLU A 127 -19.81 4.19 15.75
CA GLU A 127 -19.51 5.52 15.19
C GLU A 127 -18.16 5.52 14.46
N GLN A 128 -17.13 4.92 15.07
CA GLN A 128 -15.80 4.81 14.46
C GLN A 128 -15.79 3.86 13.26
N ALA A 129 -16.59 2.79 13.29
CA ALA A 129 -16.74 1.87 12.19
C ALA A 129 -17.26 2.60 10.95
N GLN A 130 -18.28 3.45 11.11
CA GLN A 130 -18.80 4.26 10.00
C GLN A 130 -17.80 5.28 9.45
N GLN A 131 -17.01 5.92 10.32
CA GLN A 131 -16.09 6.99 9.90
C GLN A 131 -14.77 6.45 9.32
N ILE A 132 -14.29 5.31 9.82
CA ILE A 132 -12.93 4.82 9.55
C ILE A 132 -12.96 3.41 8.95
N LEU A 133 -13.67 2.47 9.57
CA LEU A 133 -13.61 1.07 9.15
C LEU A 133 -14.28 0.84 7.78
N HIS A 134 -15.51 1.32 7.59
CA HIS A 134 -16.24 1.12 6.33
C HIS A 134 -15.51 1.73 5.11
N PRO A 135 -14.98 2.97 5.14
CA PRO A 135 -14.18 3.48 4.03
C PRO A 135 -12.92 2.64 3.75
N LEU A 136 -12.30 2.05 4.78
CA LEU A 136 -11.15 1.16 4.61
C LEU A 136 -11.57 -0.20 4.02
N GLU A 137 -12.70 -0.75 4.46
CA GLU A 137 -13.29 -1.98 3.91
C GLU A 137 -13.66 -1.80 2.43
N GLU A 138 -14.38 -0.73 2.09
CA GLU A 138 -14.72 -0.36 0.71
C GLU A 138 -13.46 -0.17 -0.14
N GLY A 139 -12.44 0.51 0.39
CA GLY A 139 -11.16 0.68 -0.28
C GLY A 139 -10.43 -0.66 -0.52
N LEU A 140 -10.51 -1.58 0.44
CA LEU A 140 -9.91 -2.91 0.33
C LEU A 140 -10.67 -3.76 -0.71
N GLU A 141 -12.00 -3.73 -0.73
CA GLU A 141 -12.82 -4.40 -1.73
C GLU A 141 -12.55 -3.86 -3.16
N GLN A 142 -12.40 -2.54 -3.30
CA GLN A 142 -12.03 -1.91 -4.56
C GLN A 142 -10.64 -2.37 -5.04
N LEU A 143 -9.64 -2.36 -4.15
CA LEU A 143 -8.30 -2.85 -4.47
C LEU A 143 -8.30 -4.34 -4.84
N GLN A 144 -9.09 -5.15 -4.14
CA GLN A 144 -9.22 -6.57 -4.43
C GLN A 144 -9.87 -6.80 -5.80
N THR A 145 -10.89 -6.02 -6.14
CA THR A 145 -11.55 -6.06 -7.47
C THR A 145 -10.58 -5.65 -8.57
N GLN A 146 -9.84 -4.55 -8.38
CA GLN A 146 -8.82 -4.10 -9.33
C GLN A 146 -7.73 -5.15 -9.54
N ARG A 147 -7.30 -5.81 -8.45
CA ARG A 147 -6.31 -6.90 -8.53
C ARG A 147 -6.80 -8.05 -9.40
N VAL A 148 -8.05 -8.47 -9.23
CA VAL A 148 -8.65 -9.56 -10.03
C VAL A 148 -8.68 -9.16 -11.51
N GLN A 149 -9.15 -7.95 -11.83
CA GLN A 149 -9.20 -7.45 -13.22
C GLN A 149 -7.81 -7.37 -13.87
N LEU A 150 -6.79 -6.96 -13.11
CA LEU A 150 -5.41 -6.93 -13.62
C LEU A 150 -4.86 -8.33 -13.91
N LEU A 151 -5.16 -9.31 -13.05
CA LEU A 151 -4.75 -10.70 -13.25
C LEU A 151 -5.44 -11.32 -14.48
N GLU A 152 -6.72 -11.03 -14.69
CA GLU A 152 -7.46 -11.48 -15.88
C GLU A 152 -6.86 -10.89 -17.16
N ARG A 153 -6.54 -9.59 -17.15
CA ARG A 153 -5.93 -8.91 -18.29
C ARG A 153 -4.49 -9.37 -18.55
N GLU A 154 -3.74 -9.68 -17.51
CA GLU A 154 -2.41 -10.30 -17.63
C GLU A 154 -2.52 -11.67 -18.31
N ALA A 155 -3.47 -12.51 -17.91
CA ALA A 155 -3.70 -13.81 -18.53
C ALA A 155 -4.07 -13.68 -20.02
N GLU A 156 -4.96 -12.73 -20.37
CA GLU A 156 -5.33 -12.45 -21.76
C GLU A 156 -4.09 -12.04 -22.60
N PHE A 157 -3.24 -11.16 -22.06
CA PHE A 157 -2.03 -10.73 -22.76
C PHE A 157 -1.02 -11.87 -22.93
N VAL A 158 -0.86 -12.73 -21.94
CA VAL A 158 0.00 -13.92 -22.04
C VAL A 158 -0.49 -14.85 -23.15
N GLU A 159 -1.80 -15.11 -23.22
CA GLU A 159 -2.39 -15.93 -24.28
C GLU A 159 -2.17 -15.28 -25.67
N ARG A 160 -2.43 -13.99 -25.80
CA ARG A 160 -2.23 -13.26 -27.06
C ARG A 160 -0.78 -13.24 -27.51
N ILE A 161 0.18 -13.08 -26.59
CA ILE A 161 1.61 -13.17 -26.88
C ILE A 161 1.96 -14.58 -27.38
N SER A 162 1.41 -15.63 -26.75
CA SER A 162 1.65 -17.00 -27.18
C SER A 162 1.13 -17.27 -28.59
N ALA A 163 -0.06 -16.77 -28.92
CA ALA A 163 -0.65 -16.89 -30.25
C ALA A 163 0.18 -16.17 -31.33
N VAL A 164 0.64 -14.94 -31.04
CA VAL A 164 1.50 -14.18 -31.97
C VAL A 164 2.85 -14.87 -32.18
N ARG A 165 3.45 -15.45 -31.13
CA ARG A 165 4.69 -16.22 -31.26
C ARG A 165 4.51 -17.45 -32.13
N GLN A 166 3.41 -18.19 -31.93
CA GLN A 166 3.11 -19.35 -32.76
C GLN A 166 2.90 -18.94 -34.23
N GLN A 167 2.17 -17.86 -34.47
CA GLN A 167 2.00 -17.32 -35.82
C GLN A 167 3.34 -16.93 -36.45
N GLN A 168 4.25 -16.28 -35.71
CA GLN A 168 5.59 -15.95 -36.20
C GLN A 168 6.40 -17.20 -36.55
N GLU A 169 6.35 -18.24 -35.72
CA GLU A 169 7.04 -19.51 -36.02
C GLU A 169 6.49 -20.18 -37.28
N ASP A 170 5.17 -20.15 -37.49
CA ASP A 170 4.53 -20.70 -38.69
C ASP A 170 4.87 -19.88 -39.95
N GLU A 171 4.88 -18.55 -39.85
CA GLU A 171 5.29 -17.64 -40.92
C GLU A 171 6.77 -17.81 -41.29
N GLU A 172 7.65 -17.94 -40.30
CA GLU A 172 9.09 -18.21 -40.52
C GLU A 172 9.31 -19.55 -41.23
N ARG A 173 8.57 -20.60 -40.84
CA ARG A 173 8.62 -21.89 -41.54
C ARG A 173 8.15 -21.78 -42.98
N ALA A 174 7.02 -21.14 -43.22
CA ALA A 174 6.50 -20.95 -44.58
C ALA A 174 7.48 -20.14 -45.45
N ALA A 175 8.08 -19.08 -44.89
CA ALA A 175 9.10 -18.31 -45.58
C ALA A 175 10.34 -19.15 -45.91
N ALA A 176 10.81 -19.98 -44.98
CA ALA A 176 11.94 -20.89 -45.21
C ALA A 176 11.68 -21.90 -46.34
N GLU A 177 10.44 -22.36 -46.52
CA GLU A 177 10.05 -23.24 -47.64
C GLU A 177 9.96 -22.51 -49.00
N LEU A 178 9.60 -21.23 -48.98
CA LEU A 178 9.45 -20.40 -50.19
C LEU A 178 10.78 -19.84 -50.72
N ILE A 179 11.72 -19.51 -49.83
CA ILE A 179 13.05 -19.00 -50.21
C ILE A 179 13.76 -19.86 -51.29
N PRO A 180 13.90 -21.19 -51.13
CA PRO A 180 14.58 -22.01 -52.14
C PRO A 180 13.81 -22.05 -53.47
N GLN A 181 12.47 -21.96 -53.44
CA GLN A 181 11.67 -21.89 -54.68
C GLN A 181 11.91 -20.57 -55.42
N VAL A 182 11.96 -19.46 -54.69
CA VAL A 182 12.28 -18.14 -55.26
C VAL A 182 13.68 -18.14 -55.87
N GLU A 183 14.68 -18.70 -55.17
CA GLU A 183 16.04 -18.83 -55.70
C GLU A 183 16.10 -19.74 -56.93
N ALA A 184 15.34 -20.84 -56.96
CA ALA A 184 15.23 -21.71 -58.13
C ALA A 184 14.59 -20.98 -59.33
N PHE A 185 13.52 -20.21 -59.11
CA PHE A 185 12.91 -19.40 -60.17
C PHE A 185 13.84 -18.30 -60.67
N LYS A 186 14.59 -17.62 -59.80
CA LYS A 186 15.60 -16.65 -60.21
C LYS A 186 16.67 -17.29 -61.10
N ALA A 187 17.15 -18.48 -60.73
CA ALA A 187 18.11 -19.22 -61.53
C ALA A 187 17.54 -19.59 -62.91
N ALA A 188 16.30 -20.09 -62.96
CA ALA A 188 15.64 -20.42 -64.22
C ALA A 188 15.41 -19.19 -65.13
N ILE A 189 15.11 -18.02 -64.55
CA ILE A 189 14.97 -16.76 -65.31
C ILE A 189 16.31 -16.34 -65.92
N LEU A 190 17.42 -16.47 -65.16
CA LEU A 190 18.77 -16.20 -65.65
C LEU A 190 19.12 -17.13 -66.82
N GLU A 191 18.86 -18.43 -66.67
CA GLU A 191 19.11 -19.42 -67.72
C GLU A 191 18.28 -19.14 -68.99
N CYS A 192 17.00 -18.75 -68.83
CA CYS A 192 16.17 -18.32 -69.96
C CYS A 192 16.75 -17.09 -70.68
N LYS A 193 17.25 -16.10 -69.93
CA LYS A 193 17.88 -14.90 -70.49
C LYS A 193 19.16 -15.21 -71.26
N ASP A 194 19.97 -16.15 -70.79
CA ASP A 194 21.18 -16.59 -71.48
C ASP A 194 20.87 -17.25 -72.83
N ILE A 195 19.68 -17.87 -72.97
CA ILE A 195 19.20 -18.46 -74.22
C ILE A 195 18.54 -17.43 -75.15
N GLU A 196 17.90 -16.40 -74.59
CA GLU A 196 17.19 -15.36 -75.34
C GLU A 196 18.11 -14.57 -76.28
N GLY A 197 19.30 -14.18 -75.81
CA GLY A 197 20.29 -13.45 -76.60
C GLY A 197 20.74 -14.17 -77.89
N PRO A 198 21.22 -15.43 -77.82
CA PRO A 198 21.55 -16.23 -78.99
C PRO A 198 20.37 -16.46 -79.94
N LEU A 199 19.16 -16.65 -79.41
CA LEU A 199 17.96 -16.82 -80.22
C LEU A 199 17.61 -15.54 -80.99
N ASP A 200 17.76 -14.37 -80.38
CA ASP A 200 17.52 -13.09 -81.06
C ASP A 200 18.57 -12.81 -82.13
N GLN A 201 19.83 -13.13 -81.85
CA GLN A 201 20.91 -13.06 -82.84
C GLN A 201 20.63 -13.99 -84.03
N ARG A 202 20.21 -15.23 -83.75
CA ARG A 202 19.80 -16.20 -84.79
C ARG A 202 18.57 -15.73 -85.57
N ARG A 203 17.63 -15.06 -84.92
CA ARG A 203 16.44 -14.49 -85.55
C ARG A 203 16.81 -13.36 -86.51
N ALA A 204 17.77 -12.51 -86.13
CA ALA A 204 18.32 -11.47 -86.99
C ALA A 204 19.06 -12.05 -88.20
N GLU A 205 19.90 -13.07 -88.01
CA GLU A 205 20.58 -13.78 -89.11
C GLU A 205 19.59 -14.40 -90.11
N LEU A 206 18.56 -15.10 -89.60
CA LEU A 206 17.52 -15.69 -90.44
C LEU A 206 16.72 -14.63 -91.19
N HIS A 207 16.46 -13.47 -90.57
CA HIS A 207 15.77 -12.36 -91.22
C HIS A 207 16.59 -11.77 -92.38
N GLU A 208 17.90 -11.59 -92.19
CA GLU A 208 18.79 -11.09 -93.24
C GLU A 208 18.94 -12.12 -94.36
N SER A 209 19.13 -13.39 -94.01
CA SER A 209 19.16 -14.50 -94.99
C SER A 209 17.88 -14.57 -95.82
N ARG A 210 16.70 -14.43 -95.18
CA ARG A 210 15.40 -14.38 -95.88
C ARG A 210 15.34 -13.21 -96.86
N LYS A 211 15.87 -12.04 -96.49
CA LYS A 211 15.91 -10.86 -97.35
C LYS A 211 16.80 -11.09 -98.56
N THR A 212 18.00 -11.65 -98.36
CA THR A 212 18.91 -12.01 -99.46
C THR A 212 18.29 -13.04 -100.40
N ILE A 213 17.67 -14.11 -99.88
CA ILE A 213 16.98 -15.12 -100.68
C ILE A 213 15.82 -14.49 -101.46
N ALA A 214 15.05 -13.59 -100.84
CA ALA A 214 13.96 -12.89 -101.52
C ALA A 214 14.45 -12.00 -102.67
N GLU A 215 15.60 -11.33 -102.50
CA GLU A 215 16.25 -10.56 -103.57
C GLU A 215 16.75 -11.45 -104.70
N GLN A 216 17.39 -12.58 -104.38
CA GLN A 216 17.82 -13.59 -105.35
C GLN A 216 16.63 -14.17 -106.13
N ASN A 217 15.52 -14.47 -105.45
CA ASN A 217 14.30 -14.96 -106.08
C ASN A 217 13.69 -13.91 -107.02
N ARG A 218 13.66 -12.63 -106.62
CA ARG A 218 13.21 -11.55 -107.52
C ARG A 218 14.07 -11.46 -108.79
N ALA A 219 15.39 -11.58 -108.65
CA ALA A 219 16.30 -11.57 -109.79
C ALA A 219 16.08 -12.79 -110.70
N ALA A 220 15.93 -13.99 -110.12
CA ALA A 220 15.65 -15.21 -110.87
C ALA A 220 14.29 -15.17 -111.59
N VAL A 221 13.25 -14.63 -110.95
CA VAL A 221 11.94 -14.43 -111.57
C VAL A 221 12.01 -13.43 -112.73
N ALA A 222 12.77 -12.34 -112.59
CA ALA A 222 12.97 -11.39 -113.68
C ALA A 222 13.70 -12.03 -114.88
N GLU A 223 14.69 -12.89 -114.63
CA GLU A 223 15.40 -13.64 -115.68
C GLU A 223 14.51 -14.71 -116.33
N LEU A 224 13.68 -15.40 -115.54
CA LEU A 224 12.66 -16.31 -116.06
C LEU A 224 11.68 -15.59 -116.98
N GLN A 225 11.19 -14.41 -116.59
CA GLN A 225 10.31 -13.60 -117.43
C GLN A 225 10.99 -13.15 -118.73
N ARG A 226 12.30 -12.88 -118.70
CA ARG A 226 13.11 -12.56 -119.89
C ARG A 226 13.18 -13.75 -120.85
N ILE A 227 13.45 -14.95 -120.33
CA ILE A 227 13.51 -16.19 -121.10
C ILE A 227 12.12 -16.60 -121.62
N GLU A 228 11.06 -16.43 -120.82
CA GLU A 228 9.68 -16.67 -121.22
C GLU A 228 9.22 -15.72 -122.35
N ALA A 229 9.67 -14.47 -122.34
CA ALA A 229 9.46 -13.54 -123.45
C ALA A 229 10.21 -13.98 -124.73
N GLU A 230 11.38 -14.61 -124.59
CA GLU A 230 12.17 -15.17 -125.68
C GLU A 230 11.53 -16.47 -126.24
N ILE A 231 10.98 -17.32 -125.38
CA ILE A 231 10.21 -18.52 -125.72
C ILE A 231 8.89 -18.14 -126.40
N SER A 232 8.20 -17.09 -125.94
CA SER A 232 6.96 -16.58 -126.55
C SER A 232 7.18 -16.02 -127.96
N ARG A 233 8.38 -15.49 -128.23
CA ARG A 233 8.82 -15.07 -129.58
C ARG A 233 9.10 -16.25 -130.52
N LEU A 234 9.48 -17.40 -129.98
CA LEU A 234 9.74 -18.63 -130.75
C LEU A 234 8.47 -19.48 -130.98
N LEU A 235 7.47 -19.35 -130.10
CA LEU A 235 6.20 -20.09 -130.20
C LEU A 235 5.17 -19.48 -131.16
N THR A 236 5.51 -18.39 -131.87
CA THR A 236 4.63 -17.75 -132.87
C THR A 236 4.68 -18.41 -134.28
N ARG A 237 5.43 -19.51 -134.44
CA ARG A 237 5.40 -20.39 -135.62
C ARG A 237 5.08 -21.81 -135.20
N VAL A 238 3.79 -22.15 -135.17
CA VAL A 238 3.17 -23.45 -135.52
C VAL A 238 1.74 -23.42 -134.98
N ALA A 239 0.79 -23.66 -135.89
CA ALA A 239 -0.63 -23.67 -135.59
C ALA A 239 -1.12 -25.10 -135.29
N ARG A 240 -2.07 -25.20 -134.36
CA ARG A 240 -3.44 -25.76 -134.52
C ARG A 240 -3.89 -26.54 -133.27
N SER A 241 -4.96 -26.00 -132.67
CA SER A 241 -6.18 -26.67 -132.13
C SER A 241 -6.04 -28.09 -131.58
N PRO A 242 -6.38 -28.30 -130.29
CA PRO A 242 -7.76 -28.68 -129.96
C PRO A 242 -8.28 -27.97 -128.69
N GLU A 243 -8.85 -26.77 -128.85
CA GLU A 243 -9.07 -25.80 -127.76
C GLU A 243 -10.38 -25.91 -126.96
N LYS A 244 -11.29 -26.85 -127.28
CA LYS A 244 -12.64 -26.85 -126.67
C LYS A 244 -12.98 -28.02 -125.74
N VAL A 245 -12.11 -29.02 -125.61
CA VAL A 245 -12.24 -30.09 -124.57
C VAL A 245 -11.14 -29.94 -123.52
N ARG A 246 -9.97 -29.41 -123.90
CA ARG A 246 -8.88 -29.07 -122.98
C ARG A 246 -9.18 -27.82 -122.14
N SER A 247 -9.85 -26.80 -122.69
CA SER A 247 -10.21 -25.59 -121.93
C SER A 247 -11.22 -25.85 -120.80
N ALA A 248 -12.09 -26.86 -120.95
CA ALA A 248 -13.04 -27.27 -119.91
C ALA A 248 -12.37 -28.09 -118.79
N ILE A 249 -11.40 -28.96 -119.13
CA ILE A 249 -10.59 -29.68 -118.15
C ILE A 249 -9.59 -28.74 -117.46
N ASP A 250 -8.94 -27.85 -118.22
CA ASP A 250 -8.04 -26.81 -117.67
C ASP A 250 -8.80 -25.79 -116.83
N SER A 251 -10.04 -25.43 -117.19
CA SER A 251 -10.87 -24.55 -116.35
C SER A 251 -11.25 -25.26 -115.06
N LEU A 252 -11.65 -26.54 -115.10
CA LEU A 252 -11.95 -27.31 -113.90
C LEU A 252 -10.70 -27.57 -113.06
N GLN A 253 -9.53 -27.82 -113.67
CA GLN A 253 -8.25 -27.96 -112.96
C GLN A 253 -7.77 -26.63 -112.36
N LYS A 254 -7.98 -25.49 -113.04
CA LYS A 254 -7.71 -24.15 -112.49
C LYS A 254 -8.66 -23.80 -111.37
N THR A 255 -9.94 -24.11 -111.50
CA THR A 255 -10.93 -23.93 -110.43
C THR A 255 -10.60 -24.85 -109.25
N LEU A 256 -10.26 -26.12 -109.48
CA LEU A 256 -9.84 -27.04 -108.42
C LEU A 256 -8.55 -26.58 -107.75
N ALA A 257 -7.54 -26.12 -108.50
CA ALA A 257 -6.31 -25.58 -107.94
C ALA A 257 -6.55 -24.28 -107.15
N SER A 258 -7.44 -23.42 -107.64
CA SER A 258 -7.89 -22.19 -106.95
C SER A 258 -8.63 -22.51 -105.66
N GLU A 259 -9.56 -23.48 -105.69
CA GLU A 259 -10.32 -23.93 -104.52
C GLU A 259 -9.41 -24.64 -103.51
N MET A 260 -8.46 -25.48 -103.96
CA MET A 260 -7.45 -26.08 -103.07
C MET A 260 -6.53 -25.03 -102.44
N ALA A 261 -6.12 -23.99 -103.19
CA ALA A 261 -5.37 -22.87 -102.65
C ALA A 261 -6.20 -22.05 -101.66
N SER A 262 -7.49 -21.85 -101.94
CA SER A 262 -8.46 -21.19 -101.06
C SER A 262 -8.65 -21.97 -99.75
N ILE A 263 -8.84 -23.29 -99.84
CA ILE A 263 -8.94 -24.20 -98.68
C ILE A 263 -7.65 -24.14 -97.86
N THR A 264 -6.48 -24.22 -98.49
CA THR A 264 -5.19 -24.14 -97.79
C THR A 264 -5.03 -22.80 -97.07
N SER A 265 -5.45 -21.70 -97.71
CA SER A 265 -5.45 -20.35 -97.11
C SER A 265 -6.43 -20.23 -95.94
N LEU A 266 -7.64 -20.78 -96.07
CA LEU A 266 -8.65 -20.82 -95.02
C LEU A 266 -8.20 -21.68 -93.83
N GLU A 267 -7.55 -22.83 -94.08
CA GLU A 267 -6.96 -23.67 -93.03
C GLU A 267 -5.81 -22.95 -92.29
N GLN A 268 -4.96 -22.23 -93.02
CA GLN A 268 -3.92 -21.39 -92.40
C GLN A 268 -4.52 -20.26 -91.55
N ASN A 269 -5.54 -19.58 -92.05
CA ASN A 269 -6.27 -18.55 -91.30
C ASN A 269 -6.98 -19.11 -90.08
N SER A 270 -7.60 -20.30 -90.19
CA SER A 270 -8.23 -20.99 -89.08
C SER A 270 -7.22 -21.30 -87.97
N ARG A 271 -6.04 -21.85 -88.32
CA ARG A 271 -4.95 -22.09 -87.35
C ARG A 271 -4.45 -20.80 -86.69
N LEU A 272 -4.32 -19.72 -87.45
CA LEU A 272 -3.94 -18.40 -86.93
C LEU A 272 -4.98 -17.84 -85.95
N LEU A 273 -6.27 -17.98 -86.27
CA LEU A 273 -7.36 -17.56 -85.39
C LEU A 273 -7.41 -18.40 -84.12
N GLU A 274 -7.20 -19.71 -84.21
CA GLU A 274 -7.10 -20.58 -83.02
C GLU A 274 -5.93 -20.18 -82.12
N GLN A 275 -4.76 -19.85 -82.68
CA GLN A 275 -3.63 -19.34 -81.90
C GLN A 275 -3.96 -18.01 -81.21
N LYS A 276 -4.65 -17.10 -81.90
CA LYS A 276 -5.13 -15.84 -81.31
C LYS A 276 -6.13 -16.05 -80.19
N ILE A 277 -7.07 -16.98 -80.34
CA ILE A 277 -8.04 -17.34 -79.30
C ILE A 277 -7.31 -17.88 -78.06
N ARG A 278 -6.33 -18.77 -78.23
CA ARG A 278 -5.52 -19.27 -77.10
C ARG A 278 -4.72 -18.17 -76.41
N ALA A 279 -4.20 -17.20 -77.16
CA ALA A 279 -3.51 -16.05 -76.58
C ALA A 279 -4.47 -15.15 -75.80
N LEU A 280 -5.67 -14.89 -76.34
CA LEU A 280 -6.71 -14.12 -75.66
C LEU A 280 -7.20 -14.81 -74.38
N ASP A 281 -7.39 -16.12 -74.39
CA ASP A 281 -7.76 -16.91 -73.20
C ASP A 281 -6.66 -16.84 -72.12
N LYS A 282 -5.39 -16.81 -72.52
CA LYS A 282 -4.28 -16.55 -71.59
C LYS A 282 -4.36 -15.13 -71.02
N TYR A 283 -4.55 -14.11 -71.86
CA TYR A 283 -4.66 -12.73 -71.40
C TYR A 283 -5.86 -12.52 -70.47
N GLU A 284 -6.99 -13.18 -70.74
CA GLU A 284 -8.17 -13.15 -69.85
C GLU A 284 -7.83 -13.70 -68.47
N LYS A 285 -7.14 -14.84 -68.40
CA LYS A 285 -6.68 -15.43 -67.13
C LYS A 285 -5.71 -14.52 -66.39
N ASP A 286 -4.73 -13.97 -67.10
CA ASP A 286 -3.75 -13.04 -66.52
C ASP A 286 -4.45 -11.77 -65.99
N LEU A 287 -5.43 -11.23 -66.73
CA LEU A 287 -6.23 -10.08 -66.29
C LEU A 287 -7.04 -10.40 -65.03
N HIS A 288 -7.60 -11.60 -64.94
CA HIS A 288 -8.34 -12.04 -63.76
C HIS A 288 -7.45 -12.16 -62.52
N VAL A 289 -6.19 -12.57 -62.67
CA VAL A 289 -5.19 -12.54 -61.59
C VAL A 289 -4.89 -11.10 -61.17
N CYS A 290 -4.70 -10.19 -62.13
CA CYS A 290 -4.47 -8.77 -61.83
C CYS A 290 -5.62 -8.13 -61.06
N ILE A 291 -6.87 -8.47 -61.38
CA ILE A 291 -8.06 -7.97 -60.66
C ILE A 291 -8.03 -8.47 -59.21
N LYS A 292 -7.78 -9.77 -58.99
CA LYS A 292 -7.70 -10.30 -57.62
C LYS A 292 -6.60 -9.63 -56.79
N LEU A 293 -5.43 -9.41 -57.38
CA LEU A 293 -4.36 -8.68 -56.72
C LEU A 293 -4.75 -7.23 -56.40
N ALA A 294 -5.49 -6.56 -57.28
CA ALA A 294 -6.00 -5.22 -57.00
C ALA A 294 -6.98 -5.20 -55.82
N ASP A 295 -7.90 -6.17 -55.74
CA ASP A 295 -8.85 -6.31 -54.63
C ASP A 295 -8.12 -6.58 -53.29
N GLU A 296 -7.10 -7.46 -53.30
CA GLU A 296 -6.26 -7.74 -52.13
C GLU A 296 -5.50 -6.49 -51.66
N TRP A 297 -4.94 -5.71 -52.59
CA TRP A 297 -4.26 -4.46 -52.28
C TRP A 297 -5.19 -3.39 -51.71
N GLU A 298 -6.42 -3.28 -52.23
CA GLU A 298 -7.43 -2.37 -51.68
C GLU A 298 -7.80 -2.75 -50.24
N SER A 299 -7.96 -4.05 -49.98
CA SER A 299 -8.23 -4.57 -48.63
C SER A 299 -7.08 -4.26 -47.65
N GLU A 300 -5.83 -4.51 -48.04
CA GLU A 300 -4.67 -4.21 -47.19
C GLU A 300 -4.47 -2.70 -46.98
N MET A 301 -4.77 -1.86 -47.98
CA MET A 301 -4.75 -0.40 -47.82
C MET A 301 -5.79 0.06 -46.80
N GLY A 302 -7.01 -0.49 -46.84
CA GLY A 302 -8.05 -0.22 -45.84
C GLY A 302 -7.61 -0.62 -44.43
N ARG A 303 -6.98 -1.79 -44.29
CA ARG A 303 -6.42 -2.27 -43.02
C ARG A 303 -5.30 -1.36 -42.52
N GLY A 304 -4.44 -0.88 -43.43
CA GLY A 304 -3.39 0.09 -43.12
C GLY A 304 -3.92 1.45 -42.66
N ASP A 305 -5.01 1.94 -43.25
CA ASP A 305 -5.67 3.18 -42.82
C ASP A 305 -6.27 3.06 -41.42
N GLU A 306 -6.87 1.91 -41.09
CA GLU A 306 -7.40 1.66 -39.76
C GLU A 306 -6.28 1.61 -38.70
N VAL A 307 -5.16 0.95 -39.00
CA VAL A 307 -3.98 0.97 -38.14
C VAL A 307 -3.43 2.38 -37.96
N ARG A 308 -3.35 3.18 -39.03
CA ARG A 308 -2.92 4.60 -38.95
C ARG A 308 -3.85 5.41 -38.05
N LYS A 309 -5.16 5.23 -38.18
CA LYS A 309 -6.15 5.91 -37.35
C LYS A 309 -5.99 5.55 -35.87
N ASN A 310 -5.85 4.26 -35.58
CA ASN A 310 -5.64 3.77 -34.22
C ASN A 310 -4.32 4.26 -33.62
N LEU A 311 -3.26 4.35 -34.43
CA LEU A 311 -1.98 4.91 -34.01
C LEU A 311 -2.12 6.40 -33.66
N GLY A 312 -2.88 7.16 -34.45
CA GLY A 312 -3.22 8.55 -34.14
C GLY A 312 -3.94 8.69 -32.79
N THR A 313 -4.99 7.90 -32.56
CA THR A 313 -5.72 7.95 -31.29
C THR A 313 -4.85 7.56 -30.09
N PHE A 314 -4.01 6.54 -30.22
CA PHE A 314 -3.09 6.17 -29.13
C PHE A 314 -2.01 7.22 -28.88
N SER A 315 -1.56 7.93 -29.91
CA SER A 315 -0.62 9.05 -29.76
C SER A 315 -1.26 10.20 -28.97
N ASP A 316 -2.50 10.58 -29.29
CA ASP A 316 -3.23 11.65 -28.60
C ASP A 316 -3.51 11.28 -27.13
N GLU A 317 -3.87 10.01 -26.88
CA GLU A 317 -4.04 9.49 -25.51
C GLU A 317 -2.73 9.53 -24.72
N LEU A 318 -1.61 9.18 -25.36
CA LEU A 318 -0.29 9.20 -24.73
C LEU A 318 0.15 10.63 -24.38
N GLU A 319 -0.08 11.60 -25.27
CA GLU A 319 0.16 13.02 -24.97
C GLU A 319 -0.67 13.51 -23.79
N THR A 320 -1.96 13.16 -23.76
CA THR A 320 -2.87 13.52 -22.67
C THR A 320 -2.40 12.91 -21.34
N ARG A 321 -2.06 11.62 -21.32
CA ARG A 321 -1.55 10.93 -20.13
C ARG A 321 -0.20 11.46 -19.67
N SER A 322 0.68 11.83 -20.59
CA SER A 322 1.97 12.46 -20.28
C SER A 322 1.78 13.81 -19.57
N ALA A 323 0.83 14.63 -20.03
CA ALA A 323 0.50 15.90 -19.39
C ALA A 323 -0.07 15.70 -17.98
N GLU A 324 -0.98 14.74 -17.79
CA GLU A 324 -1.52 14.38 -16.47
C GLU A 324 -0.42 13.91 -15.51
N LEU A 325 0.49 13.06 -15.99
CA LEU A 325 1.62 12.57 -15.20
C LEU A 325 2.50 13.72 -14.70
N GLN A 326 2.86 14.66 -15.57
CA GLN A 326 3.65 15.84 -15.19
C GLN A 326 2.93 16.71 -14.15
N GLU A 327 1.60 16.81 -14.20
CA GLU A 327 0.83 17.54 -13.19
C GLU A 327 0.87 16.82 -11.83
N VAL A 328 0.72 15.50 -11.82
CA VAL A 328 0.79 14.68 -10.60
C VAL A 328 2.20 14.73 -9.99
N GLU A 329 3.26 14.68 -10.80
CA GLU A 329 4.64 14.84 -10.34
C GLU A 329 4.88 16.21 -9.68
N LYS A 330 4.36 17.29 -10.27
CA LYS A 330 4.41 18.63 -9.66
C LYS A 330 3.68 18.67 -8.32
N LYS A 331 2.49 18.07 -8.21
CA LYS A 331 1.75 17.99 -6.94
C LYS A 331 2.51 17.16 -5.90
N THR A 332 3.12 16.06 -6.32
CA THR A 332 3.88 15.15 -5.45
C THR A 332 5.12 15.84 -4.88
N THR A 333 5.89 16.51 -5.72
CA THR A 333 7.08 17.26 -5.29
C THR A 333 6.72 18.43 -4.35
N GLN A 334 5.60 19.12 -4.58
CA GLN A 334 5.10 20.14 -3.66
C GLN A 334 4.67 19.55 -2.31
N ALA A 335 3.98 18.41 -2.31
CA ALA A 335 3.58 17.72 -1.09
C ALA A 335 4.80 17.22 -0.29
N GLN A 336 5.81 16.65 -0.96
CA GLN A 336 7.06 16.22 -0.33
C GLN A 336 7.76 17.37 0.38
N ARG A 337 7.94 18.51 -0.29
CA ARG A 337 8.54 19.72 0.33
C ARG A 337 7.75 20.21 1.54
N ARG A 338 6.41 20.13 1.50
CA ARG A 338 5.55 20.51 2.63
C ARG A 338 5.72 19.55 3.81
N THR A 339 5.85 18.26 3.53
CA THR A 339 6.10 17.23 4.55
C THR A 339 7.45 17.44 5.23
N GLU A 340 8.52 17.67 4.45
CA GLU A 340 9.86 17.98 4.98
C GLU A 340 9.82 19.21 5.91
N LEU A 341 9.17 20.30 5.46
CA LEU A 341 9.04 21.51 6.27
C LEU A 341 8.31 21.24 7.60
N LEU A 342 7.24 20.45 7.58
CA LEU A 342 6.48 20.10 8.78
C LEU A 342 7.27 19.18 9.71
N GLN A 343 8.05 18.24 9.16
CA GLN A 343 8.96 17.40 9.93
C GLN A 343 10.03 18.23 10.65
N ASP A 344 10.66 19.18 9.95
CA ASP A 344 11.63 20.12 10.54
C ASP A 344 11.01 21.00 11.64
N GLN A 345 9.76 21.43 11.48
CA GLN A 345 9.04 22.18 12.51
C GLN A 345 8.75 21.30 13.73
N LEU A 346 8.34 20.06 13.51
CA LEU A 346 8.04 19.09 14.56
C LEU A 346 9.31 18.71 15.34
N GLU A 347 10.44 18.50 14.67
CA GLU A 347 11.72 18.22 15.32
C GLU A 347 12.22 19.41 16.15
N ARG A 348 12.06 20.64 15.64
CA ARG A 348 12.34 21.87 16.41
C ARG A 348 11.44 21.99 17.63
N ALA A 349 10.15 21.68 17.51
CA ALA A 349 9.22 21.68 18.63
C ALA A 349 9.60 20.61 19.67
N HIS A 350 9.88 19.39 19.23
CA HIS A 350 10.30 18.26 20.08
C HIS A 350 11.58 18.58 20.84
N SER A 351 12.63 19.05 20.15
CA SER A 351 13.89 19.44 20.79
C SER A 351 13.69 20.60 21.77
N GLY A 352 12.81 21.56 21.46
CA GLY A 352 12.39 22.62 22.37
C GLY A 352 11.71 22.10 23.65
N ILE A 353 10.78 21.16 23.53
CA ILE A 353 10.10 20.52 24.66
C ILE A 353 11.11 19.75 25.53
N VAL A 354 12.00 18.97 24.92
CA VAL A 354 13.04 18.20 25.63
C VAL A 354 13.96 19.13 26.41
N ARG A 355 14.42 20.23 25.80
CA ARG A 355 15.26 21.24 26.49
C ARG A 355 14.53 21.86 27.67
N LYS A 356 13.27 22.29 27.51
CA LYS A 356 12.45 22.84 28.60
C LYS A 356 12.25 21.84 29.74
N ARG A 357 11.98 20.57 29.41
CA ARG A 357 11.82 19.49 30.40
C ARG A 357 13.11 19.23 31.17
N LYS A 358 14.27 19.21 30.50
CA LYS A 358 15.58 19.05 31.14
C LYS A 358 15.89 20.23 32.08
N ALA A 359 15.69 21.46 31.61
CA ALA A 359 15.87 22.66 32.43
C ALA A 359 14.92 22.69 33.64
N GLY A 360 13.67 22.27 33.47
CA GLY A 360 12.69 22.13 34.55
C GLY A 360 13.14 21.11 35.61
N LYS A 361 13.59 19.93 35.19
CA LYS A 361 14.15 18.91 36.09
C LYS A 361 15.36 19.43 36.88
N GLU A 362 16.28 20.12 36.23
CA GLU A 362 17.47 20.66 36.89
C GLU A 362 17.11 21.76 37.90
N ARG A 363 16.16 22.65 37.56
CA ARG A 363 15.63 23.66 38.51
C ARG A 363 14.97 23.00 39.72
N HIS A 364 14.17 21.95 39.49
CA HIS A 364 13.54 21.20 40.56
C HIS A 364 14.59 20.55 41.48
N SER A 365 15.60 19.88 40.91
CA SER A 365 16.71 19.26 41.68
C SER A 365 17.44 20.28 42.55
N LYS A 366 17.79 21.44 42.00
CA LYS A 366 18.44 22.52 42.76
C LYS A 366 17.54 23.08 43.84
N ALA A 367 16.23 23.15 43.61
CA ALA A 367 15.27 23.60 44.62
C ALA A 367 15.11 22.58 45.75
N THR A 368 15.07 21.28 45.44
CA THR A 368 15.02 20.21 46.45
C THR A 368 16.29 20.16 47.28
N GLU A 369 17.48 20.25 46.67
CA GLU A 369 18.77 20.32 47.39
C GLU A 369 18.83 21.52 48.36
N ARG A 370 18.36 22.69 47.92
CA ARG A 370 18.27 23.89 48.78
C ARG A 370 17.30 23.68 49.93
N HIS A 371 16.15 23.06 49.68
CA HIS A 371 15.16 22.79 50.70
C HIS A 371 15.68 21.79 51.74
N GLU A 372 16.31 20.70 51.29
CA GLU A 372 16.97 19.72 52.17
C GLU A 372 18.07 20.36 53.01
N SER A 373 18.92 21.20 52.42
CA SER A 373 19.96 21.94 53.14
C SER A 373 19.37 22.88 54.20
N ALA A 374 18.26 23.56 53.88
CA ALA A 374 17.57 24.43 54.83
C ALA A 374 16.95 23.64 55.99
N ILE A 375 16.35 22.48 55.73
CA ILE A 375 15.83 21.58 56.77
C ILE A 375 16.96 21.10 57.69
N GLN A 376 18.10 20.70 57.11
CA GLN A 376 19.27 20.28 57.90
C GLN A 376 19.77 21.40 58.80
N ALA A 377 19.96 22.61 58.26
CA ALA A 377 20.36 23.78 59.04
C ALA A 377 19.36 24.13 60.15
N GLN A 378 18.06 23.99 59.88
CA GLN A 378 17.01 24.22 60.88
C GLN A 378 17.08 23.18 62.01
N GLY A 379 17.32 21.91 61.68
CA GLY A 379 17.50 20.84 62.67
C GLY A 379 18.78 20.99 63.50
N GLU A 380 19.87 21.50 62.92
CA GLU A 380 21.10 21.84 63.65
C GLU A 380 20.86 23.01 64.61
N TYR A 381 20.22 24.08 64.13
CA TYR A 381 19.86 25.22 64.96
C TYR A 381 18.95 24.81 66.13
N GLU A 382 17.97 23.93 65.91
CA GLU A 382 17.08 23.43 66.97
C GLU A 382 17.84 22.60 68.01
N LYS A 383 18.84 21.79 67.60
CA LYS A 383 19.72 21.07 68.52
C LYS A 383 20.56 22.03 69.37
N GLU A 384 21.20 23.02 68.74
CA GLU A 384 21.99 24.05 69.44
C GLU A 384 21.12 24.85 70.41
N TRP A 385 19.92 25.24 69.99
CA TRP A 385 18.96 25.97 70.81
C TRP A 385 18.50 25.16 72.02
N ASN A 386 18.22 23.86 71.83
CA ASN A 386 17.89 22.95 72.93
C ASN A 386 19.05 22.79 73.91
N GLN A 387 20.29 22.67 73.42
CA GLN A 387 21.48 22.62 74.27
C GLN A 387 21.65 23.92 75.09
N LEU A 388 21.51 25.08 74.45
CA LEU A 388 21.60 26.37 75.12
C LEU A 388 20.50 26.54 76.17
N THR A 389 19.27 26.12 75.86
CA THR A 389 18.13 26.17 76.78
C THR A 389 18.36 25.27 77.99
N ASN A 390 18.87 24.05 77.78
CA ASN A 390 19.24 23.14 78.87
C ASN A 390 20.37 23.72 79.73
N HIS A 391 21.39 24.33 79.12
CA HIS A 391 22.48 24.96 79.84
C HIS A 391 22.00 26.18 80.66
N LYS A 392 21.12 27.00 80.08
CA LYS A 392 20.47 28.12 80.77
C LYS A 392 19.64 27.63 81.97
N ALA A 393 18.90 26.54 81.83
CA ALA A 393 18.13 25.95 82.92
C ALA A 393 19.05 25.43 84.05
N LEU A 394 20.16 24.78 83.70
CA LEU A 394 21.16 24.31 84.67
C LEU A 394 21.80 25.48 85.44
N LEU A 395 22.24 26.53 84.74
CA LEU A 395 22.76 27.74 85.36
C LEU A 395 21.71 28.42 86.25
N GLY A 396 20.45 28.47 85.82
CA GLY A 396 19.34 28.98 86.63
C GLY A 396 19.22 28.23 87.96
N SER A 397 19.24 26.90 87.92
CA SER A 397 19.21 26.05 89.12
C SER A 397 20.44 26.26 90.01
N GLN A 398 21.63 26.45 89.45
CA GLN A 398 22.84 26.76 90.22
C GLN A 398 22.75 28.12 90.92
N VAL A 399 22.23 29.15 90.25
CA VAL A 399 22.04 30.49 90.83
C VAL A 399 20.98 30.45 91.93
N GLU A 400 19.88 29.72 91.73
CA GLU A 400 18.86 29.50 92.78
C GLU A 400 19.48 28.81 94.00
N GLY A 401 20.26 27.74 93.80
CA GLY A 401 20.97 27.05 94.89
C GLY A 401 21.95 27.97 95.64
N LEU A 402 22.74 28.77 94.91
CA LEU A 402 23.65 29.75 95.52
C LEU A 402 22.90 30.84 96.30
N CYS A 403 21.76 31.30 95.79
CA CYS A 403 20.90 32.24 96.50
C CYS A 403 20.33 31.62 97.79
N GLU A 404 19.88 30.36 97.74
CA GLU A 404 19.40 29.64 98.92
C GLU A 404 20.51 29.46 99.97
N ASP A 405 21.71 29.08 99.54
CA ASP A 405 22.88 28.95 100.41
C ASP A 405 23.28 30.30 101.03
N TYR A 406 23.27 31.38 100.24
CA TYR A 406 23.52 32.73 100.74
C TYR A 406 22.46 33.17 101.77
N ILE A 407 21.18 32.92 101.49
CA ILE A 407 20.08 33.20 102.44
C ILE A 407 20.27 32.38 103.73
N ARG A 408 20.69 31.12 103.63
CA ARG A 408 20.96 30.25 104.77
C ARG A 408 22.14 30.78 105.60
N ALA A 409 23.23 31.18 104.95
CA ALA A 409 24.40 31.78 105.60
C ALA A 409 24.06 33.12 106.27
N MET A 410 23.26 33.97 105.64
CA MET A 410 22.79 35.24 106.23
C MET A 410 21.91 35.01 107.46
N LYS A 411 21.01 34.01 107.43
CA LYS A 411 20.22 33.60 108.60
C LYS A 411 21.13 33.11 109.74
N GLN A 412 22.13 32.28 109.44
CA GLN A 412 23.12 31.84 110.42
C GLN A 412 23.91 33.03 111.00
N GLY A 413 24.35 33.97 110.16
CA GLY A 413 25.01 35.20 110.59
C GLY A 413 24.13 36.08 111.49
N GLN A 414 22.83 36.21 111.18
CA GLN A 414 21.87 36.90 112.04
C GLN A 414 21.70 36.22 113.41
N VAL A 415 21.69 34.89 113.44
CA VAL A 415 21.63 34.13 114.71
C VAL A 415 22.89 34.38 115.54
N VAL A 416 24.07 34.36 114.93
CA VAL A 416 25.33 34.70 115.62
C VAL A 416 25.31 36.15 116.13
N TYR A 417 24.91 37.11 115.29
CA TYR A 417 24.82 38.52 115.68
C TYR A 417 23.83 38.77 116.82
N SER A 418 22.65 38.13 116.79
CA SER A 418 21.66 38.26 117.87
C SER A 418 22.14 37.65 119.17
N THR A 419 22.89 36.54 119.11
CA THR A 419 23.54 35.93 120.28
C THR A 419 24.58 36.89 120.87
N LEU A 420 25.49 37.43 120.04
CA LEU A 420 26.51 38.38 120.47
C LEU A 420 25.89 39.65 121.07
N ARG A 421 24.82 40.17 120.45
CA ARG A 421 24.07 41.32 120.94
C ARG A 421 23.45 41.04 122.32
N SER A 422 22.86 39.86 122.52
CA SER A 422 22.32 39.46 123.82
C SER A 422 23.42 39.29 124.89
N GLU A 423 24.59 38.79 124.52
CA GLU A 423 25.75 38.73 125.42
C GLU A 423 26.26 40.12 125.81
N LEU A 424 26.33 41.04 124.86
CA LEU A 424 26.71 42.44 125.07
C LEU A 424 25.68 43.19 125.94
N LEU A 425 24.39 42.91 125.75
CA LEU A 425 23.31 43.42 126.59
C LEU A 425 23.43 42.87 128.02
N ASN A 426 23.70 41.57 128.19
CA ASN A 426 23.96 40.97 129.50
C ASN A 426 25.20 41.55 130.17
N TYR A 427 26.26 41.81 129.42
CA TYR A 427 27.47 42.45 129.93
C TYR A 427 27.20 43.87 130.42
N THR A 428 26.49 44.68 129.61
CA THR A 428 26.13 46.05 129.99
C THR A 428 25.15 46.10 131.16
N MET A 429 24.18 45.18 131.25
CA MET A 429 23.31 45.07 132.42
C MET A 429 24.07 44.70 133.70
N LYS A 430 25.04 43.77 133.62
CA LYS A 430 25.94 43.45 134.74
C LYS A 430 26.80 44.64 135.14
N HIS A 431 27.31 45.39 134.15
CA HIS A 431 28.11 46.59 134.39
C HIS A 431 27.28 47.73 135.02
N GLN A 432 26.02 47.90 134.60
CA GLN A 432 25.09 48.87 135.19
C GLN A 432 24.68 48.46 136.61
N ALA A 433 24.46 47.17 136.85
CA ALA A 433 24.21 46.66 138.21
C ALA A 433 25.43 46.89 139.13
N ALA A 434 26.65 46.78 138.61
CA ALA A 434 27.86 47.12 139.35
C ALA A 434 27.98 48.63 139.65
N ILE A 435 27.60 49.51 138.70
CA ILE A 435 27.56 50.96 138.91
C ILE A 435 26.52 51.33 139.98
N ASN A 436 25.31 50.78 139.90
CA ASN A 436 24.25 51.05 140.88
C ASN A 436 24.61 50.53 142.29
N ALA A 437 25.39 49.45 142.38
CA ALA A 437 25.91 48.94 143.66
C ALA A 437 27.01 49.86 144.27
N VAL A 438 27.70 50.65 143.45
CA VAL A 438 28.65 51.68 143.89
C VAL A 438 27.92 52.94 144.36
N GLU A 439 26.86 53.36 143.65
CA GLU A 439 26.04 54.52 144.02
C GLU A 439 25.28 54.34 145.35
N ALA A 440 24.88 53.12 145.69
CA ALA A 440 24.21 52.82 146.97
C ALA A 440 25.12 52.91 148.22
N LYS A 441 26.43 53.19 148.06
CA LYS A 441 27.41 53.24 149.16
C LYS A 441 27.99 54.64 149.48
N LEU A 442 27.46 55.73 148.90
CA LEU A 442 27.91 57.09 149.23
C LEU A 442 26.81 57.98 149.87
N PRO A 443 27.11 58.67 150.99
CA PRO A 443 26.17 59.54 151.71
C PRO A 443 26.07 60.95 151.09
N LEU A 444 24.86 61.53 151.14
CA LEU A 444 24.55 62.92 150.78
C LEU A 444 25.25 63.95 151.68
N PRO A 445 25.67 65.10 151.13
CA PRO A 445 25.78 66.35 151.86
C PRO A 445 24.66 67.34 151.52
N VAL A 446 24.49 68.26 152.46
CA VAL A 446 23.49 69.31 152.62
C VAL A 446 24.07 70.66 152.18
N ASP A 447 23.18 71.55 151.70
CA ASP A 447 23.23 73.02 151.62
C ASP A 447 23.88 73.82 150.46
N GLU A 448 23.02 74.74 149.97
CA GLU A 448 23.19 76.17 149.62
C GLU A 448 24.16 76.62 148.50
N THR A 449 23.60 76.90 147.31
CA THR A 449 23.41 78.26 146.73
C THR A 449 22.53 78.23 145.48
#